data_AF-A0A3G8QXY1-F1
#
_entry.id   AF-A0A3G8QXY1-F1
#
_cell.length_a   1.000
_cell.length_b   1.000
_cell.length_c   1.000
_cell.angle_alpha   90.00
_cell.angle_beta   90.00
_cell.angle_gamma   90.00
#
_symmetry.space_group_name_H-M   'P 1'
#
loop_
_entity.id
_entity.type
_entity.pdbx_description
1 polymer ?
#
loop_
_entity_poly.entity_id
_entity_poly.type
_entity_poly.pdbx_seq_one_letter_code
_entity_poly.pdbx_strand_id
1 'polypeptide(L)'
;MQGLIESLIEESIPWSVAVGRSQESIHHKAAAVCVLAKKTITSVDEFSGDSILIPDGAPSMYGDSQAHLRTQASQIFDGSFQSTFGGVYVTGLPKADLTYPEVTAADYIAGYVRNVIDEGTEQVHTLPEEVVRFDTNWREPSVSPVPFYRIRGVGGDYGALERTRVAAWIKGRHPDNDGFDVSSQWENTVQMLESQQLQRYLLETIAP
;
A
#
# COMPACT_ATOMS: atom_id res chain seq x y z
N MET A 1 11.01 7.13 13.32
CA MET A 1 9.87 7.82 12.68
C MET A 1 10.38 8.66 11.52
N GLN A 2 11.31 9.60 11.77
CA GLN A 2 12.24 10.12 10.76
C GLN A 2 12.96 8.98 10.00
N GLY A 3 13.37 7.94 10.73
CA GLY A 3 14.05 6.77 10.16
C GLY A 3 13.38 6.06 8.98
N LEU A 4 12.05 5.97 8.84
CA LEU A 4 11.48 5.29 7.66
C LEU A 4 11.66 6.13 6.39
N ILE A 5 11.32 7.42 6.44
CA ILE A 5 11.49 8.32 5.30
C ILE A 5 12.97 8.46 4.95
N GLU A 6 13.83 8.58 5.96
CA GLU A 6 15.28 8.59 5.80
C GLU A 6 15.76 7.28 5.15
N SER A 7 15.34 6.10 5.62
CA SER A 7 15.70 4.82 5.01
C SER A 7 15.17 4.67 3.59
N LEU A 8 13.95 5.13 3.28
CA LEU A 8 13.42 5.11 1.91
C LEU A 8 14.28 5.95 0.96
N ILE A 9 14.72 7.13 1.43
CA ILE A 9 15.62 8.02 0.67
C ILE A 9 17.02 7.38 0.52
N GLU A 10 17.59 6.85 1.62
CA GLU A 10 18.91 6.21 1.63
C GLU A 10 18.96 4.97 0.73
N GLU A 11 17.90 4.16 0.72
CA GLU A 11 17.79 2.95 -0.10
C GLU A 11 17.28 3.22 -1.52
N SER A 12 17.03 4.49 -1.87
CA SER A 12 16.48 4.88 -3.18
C SER A 12 15.17 4.17 -3.54
N ILE A 13 14.34 3.87 -2.53
CA ILE A 13 13.02 3.28 -2.72
C ILE A 13 12.06 4.40 -3.13
N PRO A 14 11.46 4.35 -4.33
CA PRO A 14 10.63 5.43 -4.83
C PRO A 14 9.28 5.48 -4.11
N TRP A 15 8.85 6.66 -3.70
CA TRP A 15 7.55 6.90 -3.08
C TRP A 15 7.02 8.29 -3.46
N SER A 16 5.73 8.54 -3.24
CA SER A 16 5.11 9.86 -3.49
C SER A 16 3.82 10.02 -2.70
N VAL A 17 3.53 11.25 -2.24
CA VAL A 17 2.33 11.58 -1.46
C VAL A 17 1.72 12.89 -1.96
N ALA A 18 0.38 12.93 -2.02
CA ALA A 18 -0.36 14.17 -2.30
C ALA A 18 -1.13 14.63 -1.07
N VAL A 19 -0.98 15.91 -0.72
CA VAL A 19 -1.72 16.57 0.37
C VAL A 19 -2.82 17.44 -0.21
N GLY A 20 -4.07 17.09 0.07
CA GLY A 20 -5.27 17.82 -0.37
C GLY A 20 -6.18 18.22 0.79
N ARG A 21 -7.28 18.90 0.47
CA ARG A 21 -8.32 19.23 1.45
C ARG A 21 -9.33 18.08 1.57
N SER A 22 -10.08 18.03 2.67
CA SER A 22 -11.06 16.96 2.93
C SER A 22 -12.19 16.86 1.90
N GLN A 23 -12.45 17.94 1.14
CA GLN A 23 -13.57 18.07 0.20
C GLN A 23 -13.26 17.62 -1.24
N GLU A 24 -12.08 17.04 -1.51
CA GLU A 24 -11.77 16.57 -2.87
C GLU A 24 -12.71 15.43 -3.31
N SER A 25 -13.14 15.51 -4.57
CA SER A 25 -14.04 14.52 -5.16
C SER A 25 -13.36 13.14 -5.26
N ILE A 26 -14.16 12.09 -5.32
CA ILE A 26 -13.67 10.72 -5.54
C ILE A 26 -12.90 10.58 -6.86
N HIS A 27 -13.28 11.35 -7.89
CA HIS A 27 -12.64 11.38 -9.22
C HIS A 27 -11.25 12.00 -9.14
N HIS A 28 -11.12 13.09 -8.39
CA HIS A 28 -9.87 13.78 -8.11
C HIS A 28 -8.91 12.91 -7.28
N LYS A 29 -9.42 12.23 -6.24
CA LYS A 29 -8.63 11.28 -5.46
C LYS A 29 -8.15 10.10 -6.31
N ALA A 30 -9.00 9.57 -7.19
CA ALA A 30 -8.61 8.54 -8.15
C ALA A 30 -7.52 9.03 -9.12
N ALA A 31 -7.63 10.28 -9.61
CA ALA A 31 -6.62 10.90 -10.48
C ALA A 31 -5.28 11.01 -9.75
N ALA A 32 -5.30 11.47 -8.50
CA ALA A 32 -4.13 11.59 -7.64
C ALA A 32 -3.35 10.28 -7.55
N VAL A 33 -4.05 9.19 -7.19
CA VAL A 33 -3.42 7.88 -7.04
C VAL A 33 -2.72 7.45 -8.33
N CYS A 34 -3.36 7.60 -9.49
CA CYS A 34 -2.75 7.24 -10.76
C CYS A 34 -1.58 8.17 -11.15
N VAL A 35 -1.67 9.47 -10.91
CA VAL A 35 -0.57 10.43 -11.19
C VAL A 35 0.63 10.15 -10.30
N LEU A 36 0.42 9.90 -9.00
CA LEU A 36 1.49 9.56 -8.07
C LEU A 36 2.13 8.23 -8.45
N ALA A 37 1.34 7.19 -8.71
CA ALA A 37 1.86 5.90 -9.16
C ALA A 37 2.67 6.02 -10.46
N LYS A 38 2.20 6.81 -11.43
CA LYS A 38 2.96 7.12 -12.64
C LYS A 38 4.30 7.78 -12.31
N LYS A 39 4.29 8.83 -11.48
CA LYS A 39 5.52 9.55 -11.06
C LYS A 39 6.52 8.58 -10.45
N THR A 40 6.07 7.73 -9.51
CA THR A 40 6.89 6.72 -8.82
C THR A 40 7.47 5.67 -9.77
N ILE A 41 6.70 5.19 -10.76
CA ILE A 41 7.21 4.24 -11.75
C ILE A 41 8.25 4.92 -12.66
N THR A 42 7.97 6.15 -13.11
CA THR A 42 8.84 6.87 -14.04
C THR A 42 10.10 7.46 -13.40
N SER A 43 10.18 7.53 -12.08
CA SER A 43 11.39 7.97 -11.36
C SER A 43 12.45 6.89 -11.23
N VAL A 44 12.15 5.65 -11.66
CA VAL A 44 13.09 4.53 -11.63
C VAL A 44 13.64 4.32 -13.05
N ASP A 45 14.93 4.58 -13.24
CA ASP A 45 15.57 4.57 -14.56
C ASP A 45 15.52 3.21 -15.27
N GLU A 46 15.39 2.10 -14.53
CA GLU A 46 15.43 0.72 -15.08
C GLU A 46 14.14 -0.08 -14.87
N PHE A 47 13.04 0.54 -14.42
CA PHE A 47 11.81 -0.21 -14.22
C PHE A 47 11.21 -0.66 -15.56
N SER A 48 11.05 -1.97 -15.74
CA SER A 48 10.32 -2.55 -16.85
C SER A 48 9.58 -3.81 -16.39
N GLY A 49 8.26 -3.80 -16.51
CA GLY A 49 7.45 -4.95 -16.19
C GLY A 49 6.01 -4.61 -15.82
N ASP A 50 5.17 -5.62 -15.91
CA ASP A 50 3.78 -5.50 -15.48
C ASP A 50 3.69 -5.25 -13.97
N SER A 51 2.85 -4.28 -13.60
CA SER A 51 2.66 -3.78 -12.24
C SER A 51 1.20 -3.94 -11.79
N ILE A 52 0.99 -3.97 -10.48
CA ILE A 52 -0.35 -3.99 -9.89
C ILE A 52 -0.52 -2.73 -9.03
N LEU A 53 -1.60 -2.00 -9.24
CA LEU A 53 -2.02 -0.88 -8.41
C LEU A 53 -3.02 -1.38 -7.36
N ILE A 54 -2.57 -1.46 -6.10
CA ILE A 54 -3.34 -1.95 -4.95
C ILE A 54 -3.70 -0.77 -4.04
N PRO A 55 -4.90 -0.17 -4.18
CA PRO A 55 -5.36 0.81 -3.20
C PRO A 55 -5.73 0.10 -1.89
N ASP A 56 -5.36 0.69 -0.76
CA ASP A 56 -5.95 0.29 0.52
C ASP A 56 -7.42 0.75 0.59
N GLY A 57 -8.28 -0.08 1.16
CA GLY A 57 -9.69 0.22 1.35
C GLY A 57 -10.66 -0.72 0.65
N ALA A 58 -11.95 -0.42 0.81
CA ALA A 58 -13.02 -1.23 0.23
C ALA A 58 -12.95 -1.21 -1.31
N PRO A 59 -13.39 -2.28 -2.01
CA PRO A 59 -13.50 -2.30 -3.47
C PRO A 59 -14.38 -1.19 -4.07
N SER A 60 -15.18 -0.52 -3.24
CA SER A 60 -16.04 0.62 -3.59
C SER A 60 -15.41 1.99 -3.30
N MET A 61 -14.16 2.06 -2.81
CA MET A 61 -13.51 3.31 -2.38
C MET A 61 -13.45 4.37 -3.49
N TYR A 62 -13.20 3.95 -4.73
CA TYR A 62 -13.20 4.80 -5.93
C TYR A 62 -14.40 4.48 -6.84
N GLY A 63 -15.57 4.24 -6.24
CA GLY A 63 -16.78 3.80 -6.93
C GLY A 63 -16.83 2.28 -7.06
N ASP A 64 -17.95 1.74 -7.54
CA ASP A 64 -18.16 0.29 -7.62
C ASP A 64 -17.05 -0.40 -8.42
N SER A 65 -16.39 -1.39 -7.80
CA SER A 65 -15.23 -2.08 -8.37
C SER A 65 -14.13 -1.11 -8.84
N GLN A 66 -13.90 -0.05 -8.06
CA GLN A 66 -12.94 1.00 -8.33
C GLN A 66 -13.13 1.70 -9.69
N ALA A 67 -14.38 1.84 -10.15
CA ALA A 67 -14.69 2.36 -11.50
C ALA A 67 -13.97 3.68 -11.84
N HIS A 68 -13.94 4.66 -10.93
CA HIS A 68 -13.28 5.94 -11.17
C HIS A 68 -11.76 5.78 -11.27
N LEU A 69 -11.14 4.96 -10.42
CA LEU A 69 -9.71 4.66 -10.48
C LEU A 69 -9.34 3.93 -11.78
N ARG A 70 -10.15 2.99 -12.24
CA ARG A 70 -9.93 2.27 -13.50
C ARG A 70 -10.08 3.17 -14.73
N THR A 71 -10.96 4.17 -14.67
CA THR A 71 -11.11 5.19 -15.71
C THR A 71 -9.89 6.13 -15.74
N GLN A 72 -9.34 6.50 -14.58
CA GLN A 72 -8.09 7.26 -14.50
C GLN A 72 -6.90 6.46 -15.04
N ALA A 73 -6.81 5.18 -14.64
CA ALA A 73 -5.77 4.27 -15.07
C ALA A 73 -5.74 4.08 -16.60
N SER A 74 -6.89 3.97 -17.28
CA SER A 74 -6.91 3.81 -18.75
C SER A 74 -6.36 5.02 -19.49
N GLN A 75 -6.48 6.23 -18.93
CA GLN A 75 -5.90 7.44 -19.52
C GLN A 75 -4.43 7.63 -19.16
N ILE A 76 -4.05 7.38 -17.90
CA ILE A 76 -2.71 7.69 -17.39
C ILE A 76 -1.68 6.63 -17.79
N PHE A 77 -2.09 5.36 -17.76
CA PHE A 77 -1.30 4.19 -18.16
C PHE A 77 -1.73 3.73 -19.55
N ASP A 78 -1.71 4.64 -20.51
CA ASP A 78 -2.09 4.41 -21.90
C ASP A 78 -1.08 3.51 -22.64
N GLY A 79 -1.34 3.22 -23.92
CA GLY A 79 -0.45 2.37 -24.72
C GLY A 79 0.98 2.91 -24.85
N SER A 80 1.17 4.24 -24.80
CA SER A 80 2.49 4.85 -24.81
C SER A 80 3.25 4.49 -23.53
N PHE A 81 2.63 4.72 -22.37
CA PHE A 81 3.19 4.33 -21.07
C PHE A 81 3.49 2.82 -21.01
N GLN A 82 2.53 1.99 -21.41
CA GLN A 82 2.67 0.53 -21.36
C GLN A 82 3.81 0.00 -22.23
N SER A 83 4.05 0.63 -23.38
CA SER A 83 5.15 0.24 -24.27
C SER A 83 6.54 0.48 -23.69
N THR A 84 6.65 1.40 -22.74
CA THR A 84 7.93 1.77 -22.10
C THR A 84 8.11 1.07 -20.75
N PHE A 85 7.07 1.06 -19.91
CA PHE A 85 7.18 0.64 -18.50
C PHE A 85 6.43 -0.67 -18.17
N GLY A 86 5.53 -1.14 -19.04
CA GLY A 86 4.66 -2.30 -18.78
C GLY A 86 3.22 -1.95 -18.39
N GLY A 87 2.36 -2.96 -18.29
CA GLY A 87 0.96 -2.80 -17.91
C GLY A 87 0.78 -2.42 -16.45
N VAL A 88 -0.21 -1.59 -16.12
CA VAL A 88 -0.61 -1.32 -14.72
C VAL A 88 -2.02 -1.84 -14.49
N TYR A 89 -2.14 -2.88 -13.67
CA TYR A 89 -3.39 -3.57 -13.40
C TYR A 89 -4.02 -3.08 -12.10
N VAL A 90 -5.21 -2.46 -12.19
CA VAL A 90 -5.95 -1.99 -11.02
C VAL A 90 -6.65 -3.16 -10.34
N THR A 91 -6.42 -3.30 -9.05
CA THR A 91 -7.09 -4.31 -8.21
C THR A 91 -7.77 -3.70 -6.99
N GLY A 92 -8.38 -4.55 -6.18
CA GLY A 92 -8.91 -4.19 -4.87
C GLY A 92 -8.76 -5.37 -3.91
N LEU A 93 -8.16 -5.10 -2.76
CA LEU A 93 -8.03 -6.03 -1.65
C LEU A 93 -8.40 -5.28 -0.36
N PRO A 94 -9.47 -5.66 0.35
CA PRO A 94 -9.75 -5.09 1.66
C PRO A 94 -8.60 -5.37 2.63
N LYS A 95 -8.21 -4.36 3.41
CA LYS A 95 -7.10 -4.46 4.38
C LYS A 95 -5.78 -4.85 3.70
N ALA A 96 -5.49 -4.21 2.57
CA ALA A 96 -4.27 -4.47 1.81
C ALA A 96 -3.02 -4.07 2.60
N ASP A 97 -3.14 -3.05 3.45
CA ASP A 97 -2.17 -2.60 4.44
C ASP A 97 -1.73 -3.69 5.44
N LEU A 98 -2.60 -4.66 5.74
CA LEU A 98 -2.26 -5.80 6.61
C LEU A 98 -1.59 -6.96 5.86
N THR A 99 -1.58 -6.92 4.53
CA THR A 99 -1.14 -8.04 3.69
C THR A 99 0.14 -7.71 2.91
N TYR A 100 0.24 -6.50 2.38
CA TYR A 100 1.34 -6.06 1.51
C TYR A 100 2.17 -4.97 2.21
N PRO A 101 3.47 -5.22 2.47
CA PRO A 101 4.36 -4.25 3.11
C PRO A 101 4.40 -2.90 2.39
N GLU A 102 4.26 -2.88 1.07
CA GLU A 102 4.24 -1.66 0.26
C GLU A 102 3.02 -0.79 0.57
N VAL A 103 1.87 -1.42 0.81
CA VAL A 103 0.64 -0.74 1.19
C VAL A 103 0.71 -0.28 2.65
N THR A 104 1.30 -1.10 3.53
CA THR A 104 1.60 -0.68 4.92
C THR A 104 2.49 0.56 4.94
N ALA A 105 3.56 0.58 4.13
CA ALA A 105 4.47 1.71 4.03
C ALA A 105 3.75 2.96 3.50
N ALA A 106 2.91 2.80 2.47
CA ALA A 106 2.12 3.91 1.94
C ALA A 106 1.16 4.52 2.99
N ASP A 107 0.44 3.69 3.75
CA ASP A 107 -0.43 4.16 4.84
C ASP A 107 0.37 4.89 5.93
N TYR A 108 1.51 4.33 6.32
CA TYR A 108 2.40 4.94 7.30
C TYR A 108 2.92 6.32 6.85
N ILE A 109 3.43 6.43 5.62
CA ILE A 109 3.94 7.70 5.07
C ILE A 109 2.80 8.73 5.02
N ALA A 110 1.61 8.35 4.55
CA ALA A 110 0.45 9.24 4.50
C ALA A 110 0.04 9.72 5.90
N GLY A 111 0.03 8.82 6.89
CA GLY A 111 -0.24 9.13 8.30
C GLY A 111 0.79 10.08 8.91
N TYR A 112 2.08 9.84 8.67
CA TYR A 112 3.16 10.72 9.12
C TYR A 112 3.03 12.13 8.53
N VAL A 113 2.89 12.24 7.20
CA VAL A 113 2.76 13.53 6.51
C VAL A 113 1.55 14.31 7.01
N ARG A 114 0.42 13.63 7.24
CA ARG A 114 -0.78 14.26 7.84
C ARG A 114 -0.46 14.81 9.22
N ASN A 115 0.12 14.01 10.11
CA ASN A 115 0.35 14.40 11.50
C ASN A 115 1.29 15.63 11.60
N VAL A 116 2.40 15.64 10.87
CA VAL A 116 3.36 16.77 10.94
C VAL A 116 2.78 18.07 10.37
N ILE A 117 1.84 17.99 9.42
CA ILE A 117 1.12 19.15 8.89
C ILE A 117 0.03 19.61 9.87
N ASP A 118 -0.75 18.69 10.44
CA ASP A 118 -1.85 18.99 11.37
C ASP A 118 -1.33 19.58 12.70
N GLU A 119 -0.17 19.11 13.16
CA GLU A 119 0.53 19.65 14.34
C GLU A 119 1.18 21.02 14.08
N GLY A 120 1.23 21.47 12.82
CA GLY A 120 1.87 22.71 12.41
C GLY A 120 3.40 22.67 12.48
N THR A 121 3.97 21.48 12.64
CA THR A 121 5.42 21.24 12.73
C THR A 121 6.10 21.48 11.38
N GLU A 122 5.44 21.08 10.30
CA GLU A 122 5.94 21.23 8.93
C GLU A 122 4.87 21.83 8.00
N GLN A 123 5.32 22.43 6.90
CA GLN A 123 4.46 22.81 5.79
C GLN A 123 4.75 21.93 4.57
N VAL A 124 3.80 21.80 3.65
CA VAL A 124 4.01 20.96 2.44
C VAL A 124 5.29 21.34 1.67
N HIS A 125 5.69 22.61 1.68
CA HIS A 125 6.89 23.07 0.97
C HIS A 125 8.21 22.84 1.73
N THR A 126 8.15 22.45 3.01
CA THR A 126 9.33 22.11 3.82
C THR A 126 9.56 20.60 3.91
N LEU A 127 8.59 19.81 3.45
CA LEU A 127 8.69 18.36 3.31
C LEU A 127 9.49 17.95 2.05
N PRO A 128 9.93 16.67 1.96
CA PRO A 128 10.61 16.14 0.78
C PRO A 128 9.82 16.35 -0.52
N GLU A 129 10.51 16.36 -1.68
CA GLU A 129 9.91 16.66 -2.99
C GLU A 129 8.89 15.61 -3.48
N GLU A 130 8.89 14.44 -2.85
CA GLU A 130 7.91 13.38 -2.97
C GLU A 130 6.54 13.80 -2.41
N VAL A 131 6.50 14.78 -1.50
CA VAL A 131 5.27 15.35 -0.94
C VAL A 131 4.82 16.56 -1.75
N VAL A 132 3.74 16.38 -2.52
CA VAL A 132 3.18 17.43 -3.37
C VAL A 132 1.83 17.93 -2.85
N ARG A 133 1.48 19.17 -3.18
CA ARG A 133 0.08 19.62 -3.02
C ARG A 133 -0.78 18.94 -4.09
N PHE A 134 -1.96 18.50 -3.67
CA PHE A 134 -3.00 18.07 -4.59
C PHE A 134 -3.32 19.19 -5.59
N ASP A 135 -3.38 18.84 -6.87
CA ASP A 135 -3.71 19.78 -7.96
C ASP A 135 -5.06 19.40 -8.58
N THR A 136 -6.00 20.33 -8.56
CA THR A 136 -7.34 20.18 -9.18
C THR A 136 -7.29 20.02 -10.69
N ASN A 137 -6.15 20.31 -11.34
CA ASN A 137 -5.94 20.05 -12.76
C ASN A 137 -5.71 18.57 -13.07
N TRP A 138 -5.59 17.70 -12.05
CA TRP A 138 -5.62 16.25 -12.23
C TRP A 138 -7.00 15.85 -12.78
N ARG A 139 -7.02 15.59 -14.08
CA ARG A 139 -8.22 15.59 -14.92
C ARG A 139 -9.19 14.47 -14.54
N GLU A 140 -10.45 14.68 -14.89
CA GLU A 140 -11.47 13.63 -14.97
C GLU A 140 -11.51 13.07 -16.41
N PRO A 141 -11.17 11.78 -16.62
CA PRO A 141 -11.24 11.14 -17.91
C PRO A 141 -12.69 10.86 -18.31
N SER A 142 -12.99 10.99 -19.59
CA SER A 142 -14.24 10.54 -20.19
C SER A 142 -14.15 9.15 -20.83
N VAL A 143 -13.10 8.39 -20.52
CA VAL A 143 -12.82 7.09 -21.13
C VAL A 143 -13.40 5.92 -20.33
N SER A 144 -13.64 4.81 -21.02
CA SER A 144 -14.07 3.58 -20.37
C SER A 144 -13.01 3.05 -19.40
N PRO A 145 -13.42 2.48 -18.25
CA PRO A 145 -12.49 1.94 -17.26
C PRO A 145 -11.78 0.66 -17.76
N VAL A 146 -10.51 0.48 -17.38
CA VAL A 146 -9.79 -0.80 -17.58
C VAL A 146 -10.46 -1.96 -16.83
N PRO A 147 -10.22 -3.24 -17.17
CA PRO A 147 -10.72 -4.38 -16.40
C PRO A 147 -10.36 -4.31 -14.90
N PHE A 148 -11.25 -4.81 -14.04
CA PHE A 148 -11.02 -4.88 -12.60
C PHE A 148 -10.52 -6.27 -12.28
N TYR A 149 -9.30 -6.37 -11.79
CA TYR A 149 -8.74 -7.63 -11.35
C TYR A 149 -9.04 -7.77 -9.87
N ARG A 150 -9.66 -8.87 -9.46
CA ARG A 150 -9.73 -9.21 -8.03
C ARG A 150 -8.55 -10.11 -7.74
N ILE A 151 -7.60 -9.62 -6.94
CA ILE A 151 -6.78 -10.54 -6.18
C ILE A 151 -7.76 -11.32 -5.31
N ARG A 152 -7.81 -12.64 -5.46
CA ARG A 152 -8.46 -13.47 -4.45
C ARG A 152 -7.65 -13.23 -3.19
N GLY A 153 -8.12 -12.31 -2.34
CA GLY A 153 -7.60 -12.20 -0.99
C GLY A 153 -7.60 -13.60 -0.40
N VAL A 154 -6.52 -13.95 0.29
CA VAL A 154 -6.57 -15.12 1.14
C VAL A 154 -7.55 -14.72 2.24
N GLY A 155 -8.81 -15.10 2.10
CA GLY A 155 -9.86 -14.90 3.11
C GLY A 155 -9.64 -15.84 4.29
N GLY A 156 -8.39 -15.94 4.75
CA GLY A 156 -8.02 -16.73 5.89
C GLY A 156 -8.27 -15.91 7.15
N ASP A 157 -8.91 -16.55 8.12
CA ASP A 157 -9.04 -15.93 9.42
C ASP A 157 -7.66 -15.89 10.07
N TYR A 158 -7.28 -14.76 10.65
CA TYR A 158 -6.02 -14.69 11.40
C TYR A 158 -6.12 -15.45 12.73
N GLY A 159 -7.33 -15.91 13.08
CA GLY A 159 -7.63 -16.64 14.30
C GLY A 159 -7.69 -15.69 15.51
N ALA A 160 -8.48 -16.06 16.52
CA ALA A 160 -8.63 -15.24 17.72
C ALA A 160 -7.34 -15.18 18.57
N LEU A 161 -6.50 -16.22 18.49
CA LEU A 161 -5.30 -16.37 19.33
C LEU A 161 -4.15 -15.53 18.80
N GLU A 162 -3.53 -14.74 19.68
CA GLU A 162 -2.40 -13.85 19.35
C GLU A 162 -1.23 -14.60 18.68
N ARG A 163 -0.91 -15.80 19.17
CA ARG A 163 0.12 -16.67 18.57
C ARG A 163 -0.20 -17.09 17.14
N THR A 164 -1.47 -17.39 16.83
CA THR A 164 -1.91 -17.77 15.48
C THR A 164 -1.70 -16.62 14.50
N ARG A 165 -2.01 -15.39 14.92
CA ARG A 165 -1.78 -14.18 14.12
C ARG A 165 -0.31 -13.94 13.83
N VAL A 166 0.54 -14.05 14.85
CA VAL A 166 1.99 -13.88 14.69
C VAL A 166 2.59 -15.00 13.82
N ALA A 167 2.17 -16.25 14.01
CA ALA A 167 2.64 -17.35 13.16
C ALA A 167 2.21 -17.21 11.69
N ALA A 168 1.01 -16.68 11.45
CA ALA A 168 0.52 -16.40 10.11
C ALA A 168 1.36 -15.31 9.43
N TRP A 169 1.72 -14.26 10.18
CA TRP A 169 2.64 -13.21 9.74
C TRP A 169 4.01 -13.77 9.36
N ILE A 170 4.63 -14.57 10.24
CA ILE A 170 5.97 -15.14 9.97
C ILE A 170 5.98 -16.07 8.75
N LYS A 171 4.93 -16.88 8.58
CA LYS A 171 4.84 -17.88 7.50
C LYS A 171 4.33 -17.29 6.17
N GLY A 172 3.83 -16.06 6.18
CA GLY A 172 3.12 -15.47 5.05
C GLY A 172 1.91 -16.30 4.61
N ARG A 173 1.28 -17.04 5.54
CA ARG A 173 0.15 -17.95 5.28
C ARG A 173 -0.89 -17.84 6.38
N HIS A 174 -2.13 -17.59 5.99
CA HIS A 174 -3.24 -17.48 6.92
C HIS A 174 -3.80 -18.86 7.29
N PRO A 175 -4.34 -19.02 8.51
CA PRO A 175 -5.16 -20.16 8.88
C PRO A 175 -6.37 -20.36 7.97
N ASP A 176 -6.73 -21.63 7.74
CA ASP A 176 -7.92 -21.98 6.98
C ASP A 176 -9.23 -21.70 7.75
N ASN A 177 -9.18 -21.55 9.08
CA ASN A 177 -10.32 -21.20 9.94
C ASN A 177 -9.90 -20.73 11.35
N ASP A 178 -10.86 -20.18 12.10
CA ASP A 178 -10.74 -19.68 13.48
C ASP A 178 -10.26 -20.68 14.53
N GLY A 179 -10.42 -21.98 14.28
CA GLY A 179 -10.04 -23.04 15.21
C GLY A 179 -8.58 -23.47 15.09
N PHE A 180 -7.80 -22.81 14.22
CA PHE A 180 -6.42 -23.18 13.95
C PHE A 180 -5.47 -22.73 15.07
N ASP A 181 -4.86 -23.70 15.75
CA ASP A 181 -3.91 -23.50 16.83
C ASP A 181 -2.48 -23.83 16.38
N VAL A 182 -1.59 -22.83 16.48
CA VAL A 182 -0.18 -22.94 16.12
C VAL A 182 0.73 -23.19 17.32
N SER A 183 0.18 -23.37 18.53
CA SER A 183 0.95 -23.47 19.77
C SER A 183 2.01 -24.57 19.72
N SER A 184 1.71 -25.70 19.07
CA SER A 184 2.64 -26.82 18.88
C SER A 184 3.81 -26.52 17.92
N GLN A 185 3.69 -25.50 17.08
CA GLN A 185 4.69 -25.09 16.10
C GLN A 185 5.31 -23.72 16.43
N TRP A 186 4.98 -23.14 17.58
CA TRP A 186 5.30 -21.74 17.91
C TRP A 186 6.80 -21.46 17.84
N GLU A 187 7.60 -22.23 18.59
CA GLU A 187 9.05 -22.01 18.66
C GLU A 187 9.72 -22.15 17.28
N ASN A 188 9.38 -23.22 16.55
CA ASN A 188 9.91 -23.45 15.20
C ASN A 188 9.50 -22.35 14.22
N THR A 189 8.30 -21.79 14.38
CA THR A 189 7.82 -20.70 13.52
C THR A 189 8.59 -19.42 13.83
N VAL A 190 8.76 -19.07 15.11
CA VAL A 190 9.54 -17.89 15.51
C VAL A 190 10.98 -17.96 15.03
N GLN A 191 11.60 -19.15 15.07
CA GLN A 191 12.97 -19.38 14.60
C GLN A 191 13.16 -19.20 13.09
N MET A 192 12.08 -19.08 12.28
CA MET A 192 12.19 -18.74 10.86
C MET A 192 12.61 -17.28 10.62
N LEU A 193 12.43 -16.40 11.61
CA LEU A 193 12.80 -14.99 11.51
C LEU A 193 14.33 -14.82 11.55
N GLU A 194 14.88 -13.91 10.76
CA GLU A 194 16.34 -13.65 10.80
C GLU A 194 16.76 -12.84 12.04
N SER A 195 15.86 -12.01 12.59
CA SER A 195 16.16 -11.14 13.74
C SER A 195 16.12 -11.90 15.07
N GLN A 196 17.30 -12.17 15.65
CA GLN A 196 17.42 -12.80 16.97
C GLN A 196 16.77 -11.99 18.10
N GLN A 197 16.76 -10.65 17.98
CA GLN A 197 16.11 -9.78 18.96
C GLN A 197 14.59 -9.96 18.93
N LEU A 198 14.02 -10.05 17.73
CA LEU A 198 12.59 -10.27 17.55
C LEU A 198 12.20 -11.70 17.97
N GLN A 199 13.02 -12.71 17.65
CA GLN A 199 12.82 -14.07 18.14
C GLN A 199 12.71 -14.12 19.67
N ARG A 200 13.66 -13.48 20.36
CA ARG A 200 13.69 -13.42 21.82
C ARG A 200 12.44 -12.73 22.38
N TYR A 201 12.09 -11.57 21.84
CA TYR A 201 10.89 -10.84 22.24
C TYR A 201 9.62 -11.69 22.13
N LEU A 202 9.43 -12.38 21.00
CA LEU A 202 8.25 -13.19 20.75
C LEU A 202 8.19 -14.43 21.66
N LEU A 203 9.33 -15.09 21.92
CA LEU A 203 9.38 -16.27 22.80
C LEU A 203 9.20 -15.91 24.28
N GLU A 204 9.68 -14.75 24.71
CA GLU A 204 9.62 -14.32 26.12
C GLU A 204 8.32 -13.60 26.48
N THR A 205 7.74 -12.84 25.54
CA THR A 205 6.62 -11.94 25.82
C THR A 205 5.27 -12.54 25.47
N ILE A 206 5.20 -13.37 24.42
CA ILE A 206 3.96 -14.02 23.98
C ILE A 206 3.92 -15.43 24.59
N ALA A 207 3.62 -15.49 25.89
CA ALA A 207 3.48 -16.72 26.68
C ALA A 207 2.25 -17.57 26.26
N PRO A 208 2.17 -18.86 26.66
CA PRO A 208 1.01 -19.72 26.39
C PRO A 208 -0.26 -19.23 27.08
#